data_AF-A0A2D4RQJ6-F1
#
_entry.id   AF-A0A2D4RQJ6-F1
#
_cell.length_a   1.000
_cell.length_b   1.000
_cell.length_c   1.000
_cell.angle_alpha   90.00
_cell.angle_beta   90.00
_cell.angle_gamma   90.00
#
_symmetry.space_group_name_H-M   'P 1'
#
loop_
_entity.id
_entity.type
_entity.pdbx_description
1 polymer ?
#
loop_
_entity_poly.entity_id
_entity_poly.type
_entity_poly.pdbx_seq_one_letter_code
_entity_poly.pdbx_strand_id
1 'polypeptide(L)'
;MNGFFFPAGFFTRNETLVALVILGFSCIATVSDPNFLSITTVSDILRASIVLGILAVAAMLVLISGGIDVSFTAVAVSAMYITTTFTLAYWPEMPWPLIFLLSICIGGLLGAINGIFIAWLKLPTLIVTLGTLSVFRGFLLTFVGSQRISALPPDMRGFSRLMVARGTTEGGSFYALPLAFVALIFVILLTWFLLNHTVLGRTIYALGGSVESARRIGINVLRIQFFIYVYVGMLAGLAGIIHGSMSRMADPFSLVGHELSVIAAVVLGGARLVGGYGTLTGTLLGVALIVLVQNSLIVVGIPSTWQSVAIGLLILIGTGVPAWQAKKAAAEAA
;
A
#
# COMPACT_ATOMS: atom_id res chain seq x y z
N MET A 1 -38.35 6.71 -19.97
CA MET A 1 -38.10 6.60 -18.51
C MET A 1 -37.59 5.19 -18.23
N ASN A 2 -36.31 4.91 -18.48
CA ASN A 2 -35.73 3.59 -18.26
C ASN A 2 -34.90 3.64 -16.98
N GLY A 3 -35.36 2.89 -15.99
CA GLY A 3 -34.81 2.84 -14.65
C GLY A 3 -33.37 2.37 -14.62
N PHE A 4 -32.59 3.03 -13.76
CA PHE A 4 -31.29 2.64 -13.26
C PHE A 4 -31.42 1.30 -12.48
N PHE A 5 -31.55 0.18 -13.18
CA PHE A 5 -31.51 -1.14 -12.54
C PHE A 5 -30.06 -1.57 -12.37
N PHE A 6 -29.54 -1.45 -11.16
CA PHE A 6 -28.26 -2.06 -10.78
C PHE A 6 -28.31 -3.58 -11.02
N PRO A 7 -27.25 -4.19 -11.57
CA PRO A 7 -27.23 -5.63 -11.82
C PRO A 7 -27.41 -6.43 -10.52
N ALA A 8 -28.07 -7.59 -10.60
CA ALA A 8 -28.30 -8.46 -9.45
C ALA A 8 -26.97 -8.79 -8.75
N GLY A 9 -26.88 -8.51 -7.45
CA GLY A 9 -25.65 -8.66 -6.65
C GLY A 9 -24.74 -7.43 -6.61
N PHE A 10 -25.16 -6.29 -7.17
CA PHE A 10 -24.40 -5.03 -7.03
C PHE A 10 -24.20 -4.65 -5.56
N PHE A 11 -25.20 -4.82 -4.70
CA PHE A 11 -25.10 -4.49 -3.26
C PHE A 11 -24.35 -5.52 -2.41
N THR A 12 -24.02 -6.70 -2.93
CA THR A 12 -23.35 -7.78 -2.17
C THR A 12 -21.86 -7.88 -2.45
N ARG A 13 -21.30 -7.05 -3.35
CA ARG A 13 -19.87 -6.99 -3.58
C ARG A 13 -19.18 -6.24 -2.43
N ASN A 14 -18.05 -6.74 -1.94
CA ASN A 14 -17.29 -6.06 -0.89
C ASN A 14 -16.93 -4.62 -1.29
N GLU A 15 -16.66 -4.38 -2.58
CA GLU A 15 -16.36 -3.05 -3.13
C GLU A 15 -17.52 -2.06 -2.94
N THR A 16 -18.77 -2.48 -3.15
CA THR A 16 -19.93 -1.62 -2.98
C THR A 16 -20.25 -1.38 -1.52
N LEU A 17 -20.03 -2.36 -0.64
CA LEU A 17 -20.18 -2.18 0.80
C LEU A 17 -19.17 -1.16 1.33
N VAL A 18 -17.89 -1.29 0.95
CA VAL A 18 -16.85 -0.32 1.34
C VAL A 18 -17.16 1.07 0.77
N ALA A 19 -17.58 1.15 -0.50
CA ALA A 19 -17.98 2.43 -1.10
C ALA A 19 -19.18 3.07 -0.37
N LEU A 20 -20.18 2.28 0.03
CA LEU A 20 -21.32 2.77 0.81
C LEU A 20 -20.89 3.25 2.21
N VAL A 21 -19.95 2.56 2.85
CA VAL A 21 -19.38 3.00 4.14
C VAL A 21 -18.63 4.32 3.97
N ILE A 22 -17.82 4.48 2.91
CA ILE A 22 -17.14 5.74 2.59
C ILE A 22 -18.16 6.85 2.36
N LEU A 23 -19.22 6.60 1.59
CA LEU A 23 -20.27 7.59 1.33
C LEU A 23 -21.01 7.98 2.60
N GLY A 24 -21.40 7.00 3.42
CA GLY A 24 -22.07 7.24 4.70
C GLY A 24 -21.20 8.05 5.66
N PHE A 25 -19.94 7.67 5.81
CA PHE A 25 -18.98 8.43 6.60
C PHE A 25 -18.80 9.85 6.04
N SER A 26 -18.64 10.00 4.73
CA SER A 26 -18.46 11.31 4.08
C SER A 26 -19.66 12.23 4.31
N CYS A 27 -20.88 11.69 4.28
CA CYS A 27 -22.09 12.44 4.62
C CYS A 27 -22.05 12.92 6.09
N ILE A 28 -21.72 12.04 7.04
CA ILE A 28 -21.63 12.39 8.47
C ILE A 28 -20.55 13.44 8.71
N ALA A 29 -19.38 13.26 8.10
CA ALA A 29 -18.27 14.19 8.19
C ALA A 29 -18.61 15.57 7.61
N THR A 30 -19.35 15.61 6.49
CA THR A 30 -19.82 16.88 5.89
C THR A 30 -20.83 17.60 6.78
N VAL A 31 -21.67 16.87 7.52
CA VAL A 31 -22.60 17.48 8.49
C VAL A 31 -21.85 18.05 9.69
N SER A 32 -20.74 17.41 10.08
CA SER A 32 -19.91 17.86 11.22
C SER A 32 -18.98 19.02 10.85
N ASP A 33 -18.43 19.01 9.63
CA ASP A 33 -17.60 20.07 9.07
C ASP A 33 -18.03 20.36 7.61
N PRO A 34 -18.66 21.52 7.35
CA PRO A 34 -19.04 21.93 6.00
C PRO A 34 -17.88 21.99 5.00
N ASN A 35 -16.64 22.14 5.48
CA ASN A 35 -15.44 22.17 4.65
C ASN A 35 -14.86 20.77 4.39
N PHE A 36 -15.50 19.70 4.85
CA PHE A 36 -14.99 18.34 4.67
C PHE A 36 -14.82 17.96 3.19
N LEU A 37 -15.74 18.37 2.32
CA LEU A 37 -15.65 18.14 0.86
C LEU A 37 -14.90 19.27 0.11
N SER A 38 -14.20 20.15 0.84
CA SER A 38 -13.38 21.18 0.21
C SER A 38 -12.23 20.57 -0.60
N ILE A 39 -11.78 21.32 -1.61
CA ILE A 39 -10.63 20.93 -2.45
C ILE A 39 -9.36 20.67 -1.60
N THR A 40 -9.21 21.38 -0.49
CA THR A 40 -8.12 21.22 0.47
C THR A 40 -8.16 19.85 1.13
N THR A 41 -9.28 19.49 1.76
CA THR A 41 -9.43 18.19 2.43
C THR A 41 -9.30 17.02 1.45
N VAL A 42 -9.90 17.15 0.27
CA VAL A 42 -9.76 16.13 -0.79
C VAL A 42 -8.29 16.01 -1.22
N SER A 43 -7.58 17.11 -1.42
CA SER A 43 -6.16 17.07 -1.79
C SER A 43 -5.29 16.45 -0.69
N ASP A 44 -5.62 16.67 0.59
CA ASP A 44 -4.92 16.08 1.73
C ASP A 44 -5.18 14.57 1.84
N ILE A 45 -6.42 14.12 1.64
CA ILE A 45 -6.77 12.70 1.56
C ILE A 45 -6.02 12.02 0.42
N LEU A 46 -6.01 12.63 -0.78
CA LEU A 46 -5.26 12.10 -1.93
C LEU A 46 -3.76 12.03 -1.63
N ARG A 47 -3.20 13.08 -1.02
CA ARG A 47 -1.79 13.13 -0.62
C ARG A 47 -1.42 12.05 0.40
N ALA A 48 -2.25 11.83 1.42
CA ALA A 48 -2.06 10.78 2.42
C ALA A 48 -2.21 9.37 1.84
N SER A 49 -3.02 9.22 0.79
CA SER A 49 -3.21 7.95 0.08
C SER A 49 -2.03 7.52 -0.79
N ILE A 50 -1.06 8.39 -1.09
CA ILE A 50 0.04 8.10 -2.02
C ILE A 50 0.89 6.92 -1.54
N VAL A 51 1.54 7.06 -0.38
CA VAL A 51 2.47 6.04 0.13
C VAL A 51 1.69 4.79 0.55
N LEU A 52 0.58 4.97 1.29
CA LEU A 52 -0.25 3.86 1.75
C LEU A 52 -0.84 3.08 0.57
N GLY A 53 -1.26 3.77 -0.49
CA GLY A 53 -1.78 3.17 -1.72
C GLY A 53 -0.75 2.33 -2.44
N ILE A 54 0.48 2.82 -2.64
CA ILE A 54 1.54 2.03 -3.31
C ILE A 54 1.87 0.77 -2.49
N LEU A 55 2.00 0.91 -1.17
CA LEU A 55 2.25 -0.24 -0.28
C LEU A 55 1.07 -1.22 -0.26
N ALA A 56 -0.16 -0.73 -0.31
CA ALA A 56 -1.36 -1.56 -0.38
C ALA A 56 -1.44 -2.35 -1.69
N VAL A 57 -1.08 -1.74 -2.83
CA VAL A 57 -0.98 -2.46 -4.10
C VAL A 57 0.09 -3.55 -4.03
N ALA A 58 1.23 -3.27 -3.42
CA ALA A 58 2.29 -4.27 -3.19
C ALA A 58 1.79 -5.42 -2.30
N ALA A 59 1.17 -5.12 -1.16
CA ALA A 59 0.60 -6.12 -0.25
C ALA A 59 -0.52 -6.94 -0.92
N MET A 60 -1.37 -6.31 -1.73
CA MET A 60 -2.42 -6.98 -2.49
C MET A 60 -1.85 -8.07 -3.40
N LEU A 61 -0.77 -7.80 -4.13
CA LEU A 61 -0.15 -8.76 -5.05
C LEU A 61 0.32 -10.03 -4.34
N VAL A 62 0.88 -9.89 -3.15
CA VAL A 62 1.26 -11.04 -2.34
C VAL A 62 0.03 -11.80 -1.85
N LEU A 63 -0.98 -11.09 -1.33
CA LEU A 63 -2.21 -11.70 -0.84
C LEU A 63 -2.92 -12.50 -1.94
N ILE A 64 -3.14 -11.92 -3.13
CA ILE A 64 -3.83 -12.63 -4.22
C ILE A 64 -3.06 -13.88 -4.69
N SER A 65 -1.73 -13.91 -4.51
CA SER A 65 -0.89 -15.06 -4.85
C SER A 65 -0.92 -16.19 -3.80
N GLY A 66 -1.60 -15.98 -2.67
CA GLY A 66 -1.70 -16.95 -1.56
C GLY A 66 -0.60 -16.82 -0.51
N GLY A 67 0.15 -15.72 -0.52
CA GLY A 67 1.19 -15.42 0.47
C GLY A 67 0.77 -14.32 1.45
N ILE A 68 1.53 -14.18 2.54
CA ILE A 68 1.49 -13.00 3.40
C ILE A 68 2.91 -12.45 3.47
N ASP A 69 3.08 -11.17 3.12
CA ASP A 69 4.35 -10.46 3.25
C ASP A 69 4.20 -9.31 4.22
N VAL A 70 4.99 -9.36 5.28
CA VAL A 70 5.05 -8.34 6.33
C VAL A 70 6.30 -7.46 6.14
N SER A 71 7.27 -7.90 5.34
CA SER A 71 8.59 -7.28 5.19
C SER A 71 8.61 -6.04 4.30
N PHE A 72 7.57 -5.79 3.50
CA PHE A 72 7.55 -4.70 2.52
C PHE A 72 7.76 -3.31 3.18
N THR A 73 7.36 -3.10 4.44
CA THR A 73 7.63 -1.86 5.18
C THR A 73 9.12 -1.71 5.49
N ALA A 74 9.77 -2.80 5.95
CA ALA A 74 11.22 -2.82 6.17
C ALA A 74 12.01 -2.65 4.86
N VAL A 75 11.55 -3.24 3.76
CA VAL A 75 12.14 -3.06 2.43
C VAL A 75 12.04 -1.60 1.98
N ALA A 76 10.86 -0.98 2.12
CA ALA A 76 10.65 0.42 1.76
C ALA A 76 11.60 1.36 2.52
N VAL A 77 11.73 1.17 3.83
CA VAL A 77 12.57 2.01 4.69
C VAL A 77 14.05 1.78 4.40
N SER A 78 14.45 0.53 4.22
CA SER A 78 15.83 0.18 3.86
C SER A 78 16.21 0.80 2.52
N ALA A 79 15.36 0.66 1.51
CA ALA A 79 15.58 1.24 0.19
C ALA A 79 15.65 2.76 0.23
N MET A 80 14.75 3.43 0.96
CA MET A 80 14.76 4.89 1.15
C MET A 80 16.07 5.36 1.81
N TYR A 81 16.41 4.76 2.95
CA TYR A 81 17.49 5.25 3.80
C TYR A 81 18.86 4.95 3.17
N ILE A 82 19.07 3.74 2.63
CA ILE A 82 20.31 3.38 1.91
C ILE A 82 20.49 4.30 0.69
N THR A 83 19.44 4.55 -0.08
CA THR A 83 19.51 5.47 -1.23
C THR A 83 19.89 6.87 -0.78
N THR A 84 19.29 7.37 0.30
CA THR A 84 19.53 8.73 0.81
C THR A 84 20.97 8.87 1.32
N THR A 85 21.46 7.93 2.13
CA THR A 85 22.82 7.96 2.67
C THR A 85 23.86 7.80 1.56
N PHE A 86 23.64 6.90 0.61
CA PHE A 86 24.51 6.73 -0.55
C PHE A 86 24.59 8.02 -1.38
N THR A 87 23.44 8.63 -1.68
CA THR A 87 23.39 9.86 -2.48
C THR A 87 24.14 10.99 -1.77
N LEU A 88 23.93 11.17 -0.46
CA LEU A 88 24.63 12.20 0.31
C LEU A 88 26.14 11.96 0.42
N ALA A 89 26.58 10.70 0.48
CA ALA A 89 27.99 10.36 0.64
C ALA A 89 28.79 10.47 -0.66
N TYR A 90 28.20 10.05 -1.80
CA TYR A 90 28.95 9.88 -3.04
C TYR A 90 28.55 10.83 -4.17
N TRP A 91 27.26 11.21 -4.26
CA TRP A 91 26.78 12.07 -5.33
C TRP A 91 25.60 12.95 -4.89
N PRO A 92 25.86 14.02 -4.10
CA PRO A 92 24.78 14.84 -3.52
C PRO A 92 23.87 15.49 -4.57
N GLU A 93 24.44 15.88 -5.71
CA GLU A 93 23.74 16.52 -6.84
C GLU A 93 23.12 15.51 -7.83
N MET A 94 22.86 14.27 -7.39
CA MET A 94 22.25 13.27 -8.26
C MET A 94 20.79 13.65 -8.58
N PRO A 95 20.40 13.68 -9.87
CA PRO A 95 19.03 13.98 -10.28
C PRO A 95 17.99 13.07 -9.62
N TRP A 96 16.83 13.65 -9.25
CA TRP A 96 15.77 12.91 -8.56
C TRP A 96 15.29 11.63 -9.28
N PRO A 97 15.23 11.53 -10.63
CA PRO A 97 14.82 10.28 -11.27
C PRO A 97 15.82 9.14 -11.03
N LEU A 98 17.12 9.44 -10.96
CA LEU A 98 18.16 8.45 -10.67
C LEU A 98 18.13 8.01 -9.20
N ILE A 99 17.86 8.94 -8.27
CA ILE A 99 17.60 8.60 -6.86
C ILE A 99 16.44 7.61 -6.74
N PHE A 100 15.34 7.87 -7.44
CA PHE A 100 14.16 7.00 -7.41
C PHE A 100 14.45 5.64 -8.04
N LEU A 101 15.15 5.61 -9.17
CA LEU A 101 15.57 4.37 -9.81
C LEU A 101 16.46 3.53 -8.90
N LEU A 102 17.44 4.15 -8.23
CA LEU A 102 18.31 3.48 -7.27
C LEU A 102 17.50 2.86 -6.13
N SER A 103 16.53 3.60 -5.58
CA SER A 103 15.67 3.09 -4.51
C SER A 103 14.78 1.94 -4.96
N ILE A 104 14.21 2.02 -6.17
CA ILE A 104 13.45 0.92 -6.77
C ILE A 104 14.33 -0.32 -6.96
N CYS A 105 15.57 -0.15 -7.42
CA CYS A 105 16.52 -1.24 -7.58
C CYS A 105 16.88 -1.89 -6.25
N ILE A 106 17.19 -1.10 -5.21
CA ILE A 106 17.47 -1.64 -3.87
C ILE A 106 16.27 -2.39 -3.32
N GLY A 107 15.06 -1.81 -3.45
CA GLY A 107 13.82 -2.48 -3.07
C GLY A 107 13.62 -3.81 -3.81
N GLY A 108 13.83 -3.83 -5.13
CA GLY A 108 13.77 -5.04 -5.95
C GLY A 108 14.81 -6.09 -5.57
N LEU A 109 16.03 -5.70 -5.19
CA LEU A 109 17.07 -6.60 -4.71
C LEU A 109 16.69 -7.25 -3.36
N LEU A 110 16.18 -6.46 -2.42
CA LEU A 110 15.68 -7.00 -1.14
C LEU A 110 14.46 -7.90 -1.35
N GLY A 111 13.57 -7.53 -2.26
CA GLY A 111 12.46 -8.38 -2.72
C GLY A 111 12.93 -9.68 -3.37
N ALA A 112 14.02 -9.65 -4.13
CA ALA A 112 14.63 -10.83 -4.72
C ALA A 112 15.13 -11.81 -3.65
N ILE A 113 15.68 -11.31 -2.54
CA ILE A 113 16.09 -12.14 -1.40
C ILE A 113 14.88 -12.92 -0.86
N ASN A 114 13.76 -12.24 -0.62
CA ASN A 114 12.51 -12.91 -0.22
C ASN A 114 12.04 -13.92 -1.26
N GLY A 115 12.05 -13.52 -2.53
CA GLY A 115 11.72 -14.39 -3.65
C GLY A 115 12.60 -15.64 -3.70
N ILE A 116 13.88 -15.55 -3.33
CA ILE A 116 14.79 -16.70 -3.30
C ILE A 116 14.37 -17.72 -2.24
N PHE A 117 14.19 -17.25 -1.00
CA PHE A 117 13.78 -18.11 0.11
C PHE A 117 12.40 -18.75 -0.11
N ILE A 118 11.49 -18.01 -0.73
CA ILE A 118 10.12 -18.48 -0.92
C ILE A 118 10.03 -19.41 -2.13
N ALA A 119 10.57 -18.99 -3.27
CA ALA A 119 10.45 -19.74 -4.51
C ALA A 119 11.37 -20.97 -4.53
N TRP A 120 12.68 -20.78 -4.29
CA TRP A 120 13.68 -21.86 -4.41
C TRP A 120 13.73 -22.75 -3.17
N LEU A 121 13.76 -22.16 -1.98
CA LEU A 121 13.83 -22.93 -0.73
C LEU A 121 12.44 -23.42 -0.26
N LYS A 122 11.36 -22.99 -0.93
CA LYS A 122 9.97 -23.42 -0.66
C LYS A 122 9.55 -23.22 0.79
N LEU A 123 10.09 -22.18 1.43
CA LEU A 123 9.76 -21.85 2.81
C LEU A 123 8.40 -21.12 2.88
N PRO A 124 7.64 -21.29 3.97
CA PRO A 124 6.40 -20.54 4.17
C PRO A 124 6.65 -19.02 4.15
N THR A 125 5.81 -18.30 3.39
CA THR A 125 5.95 -16.85 3.12
C THR A 125 6.01 -16.01 4.39
N LEU A 126 5.17 -16.31 5.37
CA LEU A 126 5.13 -15.61 6.65
C LEU A 126 6.45 -15.75 7.43
N ILE A 127 7.04 -16.94 7.45
CA ILE A 127 8.30 -17.21 8.16
C ILE A 127 9.43 -16.39 7.52
N VAL A 128 9.54 -16.45 6.20
CA VAL A 128 10.56 -15.69 5.45
C VAL A 128 10.38 -14.20 5.67
N THR A 129 9.17 -13.67 5.57
CA THR A 129 8.93 -12.22 5.59
C THR A 129 9.03 -11.63 6.99
N LEU A 130 8.64 -12.36 8.05
CA LEU A 130 8.92 -11.95 9.43
C LEU A 130 10.42 -12.01 9.75
N GLY A 131 11.12 -13.04 9.28
CA GLY A 131 12.56 -13.17 9.47
C GLY A 131 13.34 -12.06 8.75
N THR A 132 13.04 -11.85 7.48
CA THR A 132 13.71 -10.84 6.64
C THR A 132 13.35 -9.42 7.04
N LEU A 133 12.14 -9.15 7.54
CA LEU A 133 11.81 -7.86 8.19
C LEU A 133 12.81 -7.55 9.31
N SER A 134 13.07 -8.53 10.19
CA SER A 134 14.00 -8.37 11.31
C SER A 134 15.45 -8.22 10.83
N VAL A 135 15.86 -9.02 9.85
CA VAL A 135 17.22 -8.97 9.27
C VAL A 135 17.47 -7.65 8.55
N PHE A 136 16.57 -7.23 7.65
CA PHE A 136 16.73 -5.97 6.89
C PHE A 136 16.75 -4.77 7.83
N ARG A 137 15.82 -4.72 8.80
CA ARG A 137 15.77 -3.64 9.78
C ARG A 137 17.01 -3.64 10.68
N GLY A 138 17.42 -4.79 11.20
CA GLY A 138 18.63 -4.89 12.03
C GLY A 138 19.87 -4.46 11.27
N PHE A 139 20.05 -4.97 10.04
CA PHE A 139 21.18 -4.61 9.18
C PHE A 139 21.20 -3.12 8.87
N LEU A 140 20.05 -2.54 8.51
CA LEU A 140 19.90 -1.10 8.26
C LEU A 140 20.39 -0.28 9.46
N LEU A 141 19.85 -0.57 10.64
CA LEU A 141 20.11 0.23 11.84
C LEU A 141 21.54 0.06 12.37
N THR A 142 22.14 -1.12 12.19
CA THR A 142 23.51 -1.40 12.68
C THR A 142 24.58 -0.92 11.71
N PHE A 143 24.43 -1.15 10.41
CA PHE A 143 25.51 -0.93 9.43
C PHE A 143 25.33 0.32 8.57
N VAL A 144 24.10 0.77 8.34
CA VAL A 144 23.82 1.95 7.50
C VAL A 144 23.62 3.17 8.38
N GLY A 145 22.81 3.05 9.43
CA GLY A 145 22.61 4.10 10.42
C GLY A 145 21.20 4.12 11.01
N SER A 146 21.09 4.77 12.17
CA SER A 146 19.85 4.96 12.92
C SER A 146 19.47 6.43 13.09
N GLN A 147 20.28 7.36 12.58
CA GLN A 147 20.02 8.80 12.73
C GLN A 147 19.00 9.27 11.71
N ARG A 148 18.09 10.15 12.15
CA ARG A 148 17.14 10.83 11.26
C ARG A 148 17.87 11.89 10.44
N ILE A 149 17.77 11.80 9.12
CA ILE A 149 18.46 12.71 8.21
C ILE A 149 17.46 13.73 7.65
N SER A 150 17.50 14.95 8.17
CA SER A 150 16.68 16.07 7.66
C SER A 150 17.33 16.76 6.46
N ALA A 151 18.65 16.70 6.35
CA ALA A 151 19.42 17.27 5.25
C ALA A 151 19.43 16.32 4.04
N LEU A 152 18.25 16.16 3.40
CA LEU A 152 18.10 15.32 2.20
C LEU A 152 18.91 15.88 1.01
N PRO A 153 19.27 15.07 0.00
CA PRO A 153 19.84 15.57 -1.25
C PRO A 153 19.02 16.72 -1.87
N PRO A 154 19.66 17.76 -2.45
CA PRO A 154 18.97 18.92 -3.01
C PRO A 154 17.83 18.56 -3.97
N ASP A 155 18.06 17.63 -4.89
CA ASP A 155 17.06 17.20 -5.87
C ASP A 155 15.92 16.39 -5.27
N MET A 156 16.17 15.62 -4.20
CA MET A 156 15.11 14.94 -3.44
C MET A 156 14.18 15.96 -2.76
N ARG A 157 14.75 17.05 -2.21
CA ARG A 157 13.95 18.18 -1.72
C ARG A 157 13.24 18.91 -2.87
N GLY A 158 13.89 19.04 -4.02
CA GLY A 158 13.31 19.58 -5.25
C GLY A 158 12.05 18.84 -5.64
N PHE A 159 12.12 17.51 -5.70
CA PHE A 159 10.96 16.64 -5.96
C PHE A 159 9.81 16.90 -4.99
N SER A 160 10.09 17.06 -3.68
CA SER A 160 9.04 17.35 -2.68
C SER A 160 8.27 18.65 -2.91
N ARG A 161 8.82 19.57 -3.72
CA ARG A 161 8.21 20.86 -4.08
C ARG A 161 7.48 20.81 -5.42
N LEU A 162 7.65 19.76 -6.22
CA LEU A 162 6.94 19.59 -7.47
C LEU A 162 5.49 19.24 -7.18
N MET A 163 4.57 20.07 -7.69
CA MET A 163 3.13 19.94 -7.51
C MET A 163 2.47 19.79 -8.87
N VAL A 164 1.51 18.87 -8.95
CA VAL A 164 0.66 18.65 -10.14
C VAL A 164 -0.45 19.69 -10.18
N ALA A 165 -1.04 19.96 -9.02
CA ALA A 165 -2.05 20.99 -8.84
C ALA A 165 -1.72 21.79 -7.58
N ARG A 166 -1.83 23.11 -7.64
CA ARG A 166 -1.73 24.00 -6.48
C ARG A 166 -2.60 25.21 -6.70
N GLY A 167 -3.17 25.74 -5.63
CA GLY A 167 -3.94 26.97 -5.68
C GLY A 167 -4.41 27.39 -4.31
N THR A 168 -5.02 28.57 -4.27
CA THR A 168 -5.69 29.09 -3.08
C THR A 168 -7.17 29.17 -3.40
N THR A 169 -8.00 28.57 -2.54
CA THR A 169 -9.46 28.68 -2.63
C THR A 169 -9.88 30.13 -2.37
N GLU A 170 -11.06 30.54 -2.83
CA GLU A 170 -11.63 31.88 -2.57
C GLU A 170 -11.65 32.25 -1.08
N GLY A 171 -11.73 31.26 -0.18
CA GLY A 171 -11.62 31.42 1.28
C GLY A 171 -10.19 31.51 1.85
N GLY A 172 -9.15 31.62 1.03
CA GLY A 172 -7.75 31.77 1.46
C GLY A 172 -7.04 30.46 1.83
N SER A 173 -7.71 29.31 1.77
CA SER A 173 -7.10 28.00 2.08
C SER A 173 -6.26 27.49 0.90
N PHE A 174 -5.01 27.10 1.18
CA PHE A 174 -4.08 26.59 0.18
C PHE A 174 -4.24 25.08 -0.01
N TYR A 175 -4.43 24.63 -1.25
CA TYR A 175 -4.41 23.22 -1.62
C TYR A 175 -3.20 22.90 -2.51
N ALA A 176 -2.61 21.71 -2.31
CA ALA A 176 -1.49 21.25 -3.12
C ALA A 176 -1.49 19.73 -3.27
N LEU A 177 -1.43 19.27 -4.52
CA LEU A 177 -1.29 17.87 -4.88
C LEU A 177 0.14 17.61 -5.41
N PRO A 178 0.98 16.86 -4.68
CA PRO A 178 2.35 16.60 -5.08
C PRO A 178 2.48 15.77 -6.36
N LEU A 179 3.60 15.91 -7.07
CA LEU A 179 3.96 15.05 -8.22
C LEU A 179 3.98 13.56 -7.85
N ALA A 180 4.24 13.24 -6.59
CA ALA A 180 4.16 11.88 -6.08
C ALA A 180 2.78 11.21 -6.30
N PHE A 181 1.70 11.98 -6.47
CA PHE A 181 0.40 11.43 -6.83
C PHE A 181 0.41 10.77 -8.21
N VAL A 182 1.16 11.31 -9.17
CA VAL A 182 1.35 10.70 -10.50
C VAL A 182 2.05 9.35 -10.39
N ALA A 183 2.98 9.20 -9.43
CA ALA A 183 3.63 7.92 -9.19
C ALA A 183 2.63 6.86 -8.67
N LEU A 184 1.70 7.22 -7.78
CA LEU A 184 0.61 6.33 -7.38
C LEU A 184 -0.24 5.92 -8.58
N ILE A 185 -0.68 6.88 -9.41
CA ILE A 185 -1.48 6.59 -10.60
C ILE A 185 -0.72 5.68 -11.57
N PHE A 186 0.57 5.93 -11.78
CA PHE A 186 1.42 5.07 -12.60
C PHE A 186 1.49 3.64 -12.06
N VAL A 187 1.69 3.46 -10.74
CA VAL A 187 1.70 2.14 -10.09
C VAL A 187 0.35 1.43 -10.27
N ILE A 188 -0.77 2.15 -10.09
CA ILE A 188 -2.12 1.61 -10.27
C ILE A 188 -2.30 1.14 -11.71
N LEU A 189 -1.98 1.98 -12.70
CA LEU A 189 -2.15 1.64 -14.12
C LEU A 189 -1.24 0.49 -14.54
N LEU A 190 0.02 0.48 -14.10
CA LEU A 190 0.97 -0.58 -14.37
C LEU A 190 0.49 -1.91 -13.78
N THR A 191 0.07 -1.91 -12.52
CA THR A 191 -0.40 -3.13 -11.85
C THR A 191 -1.74 -3.59 -12.43
N TRP A 192 -2.64 -2.67 -12.74
CA TRP A 192 -3.91 -2.95 -13.40
C TRP A 192 -3.69 -3.61 -14.77
N PHE A 193 -2.77 -3.08 -15.57
CA PHE A 193 -2.41 -3.65 -16.86
C PHE A 193 -1.80 -5.05 -16.69
N LEU A 194 -0.87 -5.21 -15.73
CA LEU A 194 -0.26 -6.50 -15.42
C LEU A 194 -1.32 -7.54 -15.02
N LEU A 195 -2.26 -7.18 -14.14
CA LEU A 195 -3.26 -8.11 -13.62
C LEU A 195 -4.36 -8.45 -14.65
N ASN A 196 -4.84 -7.48 -15.42
CA ASN A 196 -6.00 -7.67 -16.29
C ASN A 196 -5.65 -8.00 -17.74
N HIS A 197 -4.50 -7.52 -18.23
CA HIS A 197 -4.15 -7.61 -19.66
C HIS A 197 -2.97 -8.54 -19.96
N THR A 198 -2.34 -9.16 -18.95
CA THR A 198 -1.23 -10.10 -19.18
C THR A 198 -1.53 -11.53 -18.70
N VAL A 199 -0.78 -12.49 -19.22
CA VAL A 199 -0.81 -13.89 -18.74
C VAL A 199 -0.35 -13.96 -17.28
N LEU A 200 0.61 -13.12 -16.88
CA LEU A 200 1.15 -13.09 -15.51
C LEU A 200 0.03 -12.87 -14.49
N GLY A 201 -0.88 -11.91 -14.74
CA GLY A 201 -2.03 -11.67 -13.86
C GLY A 201 -2.87 -12.92 -13.62
N ARG A 202 -3.29 -13.61 -14.69
CA ARG A 202 -4.05 -14.87 -14.58
C ARG A 202 -3.28 -15.96 -13.84
N THR A 203 -1.97 -16.04 -14.06
CA THR A 203 -1.10 -16.99 -13.39
C THR A 203 -0.96 -16.69 -11.89
N ILE A 204 -0.90 -15.43 -11.49
CA ILE A 204 -0.86 -15.01 -10.07
C ILE A 204 -2.16 -15.41 -9.36
N TYR A 205 -3.33 -15.15 -9.95
CA TYR A 205 -4.60 -15.59 -9.37
C TYR A 205 -4.73 -17.12 -9.32
N ALA A 206 -4.28 -17.83 -10.35
CA ALA A 206 -4.28 -19.30 -10.37
C ALA A 206 -3.39 -19.87 -9.26
N LEU A 207 -2.22 -19.27 -9.02
CA LEU A 207 -1.32 -19.65 -7.94
C LEU A 207 -1.99 -19.52 -6.56
N GLY A 208 -2.69 -18.42 -6.31
CA GLY A 208 -3.39 -18.19 -5.04
C GLY A 208 -4.64 -19.05 -4.83
N GLY A 209 -5.21 -19.64 -5.89
CA GLY A 209 -6.32 -20.59 -5.77
C GLY A 209 -5.85 -21.97 -5.29
N SER A 210 -4.82 -22.53 -5.94
CA SER A 210 -4.15 -23.75 -5.49
C SER A 210 -2.80 -23.88 -6.21
N VAL A 211 -1.73 -23.97 -5.41
CA VAL A 211 -0.36 -24.14 -5.91
C VAL A 211 -0.22 -25.47 -6.65
N GLU A 212 -0.85 -26.53 -6.14
CA GLU A 212 -0.87 -27.87 -6.75
C GLU A 212 -1.56 -27.86 -8.11
N SER A 213 -2.72 -27.20 -8.19
CA SER A 213 -3.49 -27.09 -9.44
C SER A 213 -2.74 -26.28 -10.48
N ALA A 214 -2.15 -25.15 -10.09
CA ALA A 214 -1.32 -24.33 -10.96
C ALA A 214 -0.14 -25.13 -11.53
N ARG A 215 0.54 -25.92 -10.70
CA ARG A 215 1.66 -26.77 -11.15
C ARG A 215 1.21 -27.85 -12.13
N ARG A 216 0.04 -28.46 -11.93
CA ARG A 216 -0.51 -29.51 -12.82
C ARG A 216 -0.82 -28.99 -14.22
N ILE A 217 -1.20 -27.71 -14.35
CA ILE A 217 -1.45 -27.08 -15.66
C ILE A 217 -0.19 -26.43 -16.28
N GLY A 218 1.01 -26.75 -15.76
CA GLY A 218 2.29 -26.35 -16.34
C GLY A 218 2.78 -24.96 -15.92
N ILE A 219 2.16 -24.30 -14.93
CA ILE A 219 2.64 -23.00 -14.43
C ILE A 219 3.96 -23.19 -13.68
N ASN A 220 4.98 -22.41 -14.07
CA ASN A 220 6.24 -22.34 -13.34
C ASN A 220 6.09 -21.49 -12.07
N VAL A 221 5.61 -22.11 -11.00
CA VAL A 221 5.38 -21.49 -9.69
C VAL A 221 6.61 -20.73 -9.19
N LEU A 222 7.79 -21.32 -9.35
CA LEU A 222 9.08 -20.76 -8.95
C LEU A 222 9.31 -19.35 -9.56
N ARG A 223 9.20 -19.25 -10.88
CA ARG A 223 9.42 -17.98 -11.59
C ARG A 223 8.39 -16.92 -11.21
N ILE A 224 7.14 -17.32 -11.01
CA ILE A 224 6.05 -16.42 -10.69
C ILE A 224 6.19 -15.88 -9.26
N GLN A 225 6.45 -16.74 -8.28
CA GLN A 225 6.71 -16.32 -6.91
C GLN A 225 7.90 -15.37 -6.85
N PHE A 226 9.03 -15.73 -7.48
CA PHE A 226 10.20 -14.86 -7.53
C PHE A 226 9.87 -13.49 -8.13
N PHE A 227 9.16 -13.45 -9.27
CA PHE A 227 8.73 -12.21 -9.89
C PHE A 227 7.85 -11.34 -8.97
N ILE A 228 6.87 -11.95 -8.29
CA ILE A 228 5.97 -11.24 -7.37
C ILE A 228 6.78 -10.52 -6.29
N TYR A 229 7.69 -11.22 -5.60
CA TYR A 229 8.45 -10.62 -4.51
C TYR A 229 9.45 -9.55 -4.97
N VAL A 230 10.06 -9.71 -6.15
CA VAL A 230 10.88 -8.66 -6.76
C VAL A 230 10.04 -7.42 -7.07
N TYR A 231 8.88 -7.60 -7.71
CA TYR A 231 7.99 -6.50 -8.06
C TYR A 231 7.43 -5.78 -6.83
N VAL A 232 7.04 -6.53 -5.79
CA VAL A 232 6.62 -6.00 -4.49
C VAL A 232 7.75 -5.20 -3.84
N GLY A 233 8.98 -5.71 -3.89
CA GLY A 233 10.17 -4.99 -3.42
C GLY A 233 10.40 -3.69 -4.18
N MET A 234 10.24 -3.68 -5.50
CA MET A 234 10.35 -2.47 -6.34
C MET A 234 9.30 -1.42 -5.96
N LEU A 235 8.04 -1.83 -5.76
CA LEU A 235 6.96 -0.95 -5.32
C LEU A 235 7.21 -0.41 -3.91
N ALA A 236 7.71 -1.26 -3.00
CA ALA A 236 8.10 -0.85 -1.66
C ALA A 236 9.23 0.18 -1.69
N GLY A 237 10.26 -0.02 -2.51
CA GLY A 237 11.36 0.94 -2.71
C GLY A 237 10.86 2.30 -3.20
N LEU A 238 9.97 2.31 -4.20
CA LEU A 238 9.31 3.53 -4.68
C LEU A 238 8.50 4.22 -3.57
N ALA A 239 7.70 3.48 -2.82
CA ALA A 239 6.90 4.03 -1.73
C ALA A 239 7.79 4.63 -0.63
N GLY A 240 8.90 3.97 -0.30
CA GLY A 240 9.86 4.42 0.69
C GLY A 240 10.52 5.75 0.31
N ILE A 241 11.07 5.86 -0.91
CA ILE A 241 11.73 7.10 -1.33
C ILE A 241 10.76 8.27 -1.47
N ILE A 242 9.51 8.00 -1.90
CA ILE A 242 8.43 8.99 -1.90
C ILE A 242 8.13 9.44 -0.46
N HIS A 243 8.00 8.50 0.48
CA HIS A 243 7.75 8.80 1.88
C HIS A 243 8.83 9.73 2.45
N GLY A 244 10.11 9.38 2.31
CA GLY A 244 11.22 10.21 2.79
C GLY A 244 11.24 11.60 2.14
N SER A 245 10.98 11.68 0.84
CA SER A 245 10.95 12.94 0.10
C SER A 245 9.82 13.85 0.57
N MET A 246 8.61 13.29 0.75
CA MET A 246 7.42 14.04 1.17
C MET A 246 7.47 14.46 2.63
N SER A 247 8.02 13.61 3.50
CA SER A 247 8.27 13.92 4.91
C SER A 247 9.46 14.88 5.10
N ARG A 248 10.21 15.17 4.03
CA ARG A 248 11.43 16.01 4.04
C ARG A 248 12.49 15.52 5.03
N MET A 249 12.48 14.24 5.33
CA MET A 249 13.36 13.59 6.28
C MET A 249 13.44 12.10 5.96
N ALA A 250 14.64 11.54 5.98
CA ALA A 250 14.83 10.09 5.94
C ALA A 250 14.93 9.58 7.39
N ASP A 251 13.85 8.97 7.88
CA ASP A 251 13.79 8.34 9.19
C ASP A 251 13.84 6.81 9.07
N PRO A 252 14.90 6.13 9.56
CA PRO A 252 15.05 4.69 9.46
C PRO A 252 14.08 3.90 10.37
N PHE A 253 13.27 4.58 11.19
CA PHE A 253 12.22 3.98 12.01
C PHE A 253 10.81 4.22 11.47
N SER A 254 10.66 5.02 10.41
CA SER A 254 9.36 5.26 9.76
C SER A 254 8.79 3.98 9.13
N LEU A 255 7.49 3.96 8.79
CA LEU A 255 6.74 2.88 8.10
C LEU A 255 6.67 1.51 8.81
N VAL A 256 7.69 1.10 9.57
CA VAL A 256 7.68 -0.16 10.34
C VAL A 256 6.63 -0.06 11.45
N GLY A 257 5.79 -1.09 11.59
CA GLY A 257 4.61 -1.09 12.44
C GLY A 257 3.30 -0.83 11.66
N HIS A 258 3.39 -0.34 10.42
CA HIS A 258 2.21 -0.09 9.58
C HIS A 258 1.84 -1.26 8.67
N GLU A 259 2.66 -2.31 8.59
CA GLU A 259 2.42 -3.53 7.79
C GLU A 259 1.02 -4.11 7.97
N LEU A 260 0.58 -4.31 9.22
CA LEU A 260 -0.70 -4.91 9.53
C LEU A 260 -1.85 -3.97 9.16
N SER A 261 -1.68 -2.66 9.37
CA SER A 261 -2.69 -1.67 8.96
C SER A 261 -2.85 -1.60 7.44
N VAL A 262 -1.76 -1.70 6.69
CA VAL A 262 -1.77 -1.75 5.22
C VAL A 262 -2.48 -3.02 4.75
N ILE A 263 -2.06 -4.20 5.25
CA ILE A 263 -2.69 -5.49 4.92
C ILE A 263 -4.18 -5.45 5.25
N ALA A 264 -4.55 -4.89 6.40
CA ALA A 264 -5.94 -4.77 6.80
C ALA A 264 -6.73 -3.83 5.88
N ALA A 265 -6.13 -2.75 5.37
CA ALA A 265 -6.75 -1.90 4.34
C ALA A 265 -7.10 -2.73 3.09
N VAL A 266 -6.18 -3.57 2.63
CA VAL A 266 -6.37 -4.42 1.45
C VAL A 266 -7.46 -5.47 1.70
N VAL A 267 -7.45 -6.09 2.88
CA VAL A 267 -8.44 -7.11 3.27
C VAL A 267 -9.83 -6.48 3.45
N LEU A 268 -9.91 -5.31 4.05
CA LEU A 268 -11.15 -4.51 4.15
C LEU A 268 -11.69 -4.17 2.76
N GLY A 269 -10.78 -3.86 1.82
CA GLY A 269 -11.09 -3.69 0.40
C GLY A 269 -11.60 -4.96 -0.31
N GLY A 270 -11.55 -6.12 0.33
CA GLY A 270 -12.14 -7.37 -0.13
C GLY A 270 -11.15 -8.43 -0.63
N ALA A 271 -9.85 -8.22 -0.51
CA ALA A 271 -8.87 -9.27 -0.80
C ALA A 271 -8.92 -10.39 0.26
N ARG A 272 -8.70 -11.63 -0.16
CA ARG A 272 -8.70 -12.79 0.75
C ARG A 272 -7.29 -13.07 1.27
N LEU A 273 -7.19 -13.36 2.58
CA LEU A 273 -5.93 -13.79 3.21
C LEU A 273 -5.42 -15.15 2.67
N VAL A 274 -6.33 -16.00 2.19
CA VAL A 274 -6.01 -17.32 1.63
C VAL A 274 -5.56 -17.23 0.15
N GLY A 275 -5.72 -16.05 -0.48
CA GLY A 275 -5.39 -15.82 -1.87
C GLY A 275 -6.48 -16.20 -2.86
N GLY A 276 -6.15 -16.09 -4.16
CA GLY A 276 -7.03 -16.41 -5.28
C GLY A 276 -8.12 -15.37 -5.56
N TYR A 277 -8.32 -14.38 -4.68
CA TYR A 277 -9.29 -13.29 -4.90
C TYR A 277 -8.82 -11.97 -4.29
N GLY A 278 -9.01 -10.90 -5.05
CA GLY A 278 -8.80 -9.52 -4.63
C GLY A 278 -8.81 -8.61 -5.86
N THR A 279 -9.26 -7.37 -5.71
CA THR A 279 -9.33 -6.40 -6.80
C THR A 279 -8.55 -5.14 -6.46
N LEU A 280 -8.00 -4.49 -7.48
CA LEU A 280 -7.25 -3.25 -7.31
C LEU A 280 -8.18 -2.12 -6.86
N THR A 281 -9.38 -2.06 -7.42
CA THR A 281 -10.46 -1.14 -7.03
C THR A 281 -10.84 -1.30 -5.56
N GLY A 282 -11.08 -2.53 -5.10
CA GLY A 282 -11.37 -2.80 -3.70
C GLY A 282 -10.24 -2.37 -2.78
N THR A 283 -8.99 -2.67 -3.15
CA THR A 283 -7.79 -2.25 -2.41
C THR A 283 -7.71 -0.73 -2.25
N LEU A 284 -7.94 0.02 -3.33
CA LEU A 284 -7.92 1.48 -3.30
C LEU A 284 -9.06 2.06 -2.45
N LEU A 285 -10.25 1.45 -2.48
CA LEU A 285 -11.35 1.84 -1.60
C LEU A 285 -11.03 1.57 -0.13
N GLY A 286 -10.41 0.43 0.19
CA GLY A 286 -9.97 0.12 1.54
C GLY A 286 -8.91 1.10 2.06
N VAL A 287 -7.94 1.47 1.23
CA VAL A 287 -6.95 2.53 1.53
C VAL A 287 -7.65 3.86 1.74
N ALA A 288 -8.54 4.26 0.84
CA ALA A 288 -9.29 5.51 0.94
C ALA A 288 -10.08 5.58 2.25
N LEU A 289 -10.74 4.49 2.65
CA LEU A 289 -11.47 4.43 3.92
C LEU A 289 -10.56 4.64 5.13
N ILE A 290 -9.40 3.98 5.18
CA ILE A 290 -8.44 4.18 6.29
C ILE A 290 -7.93 5.63 6.33
N VAL A 291 -7.52 6.16 5.17
CA VAL A 291 -6.98 7.52 5.08
C VAL A 291 -8.03 8.57 5.42
N LEU A 292 -9.27 8.34 5.02
CA LEU A 292 -10.39 9.22 5.32
C LEU A 292 -10.64 9.25 6.83
N VAL A 293 -10.72 8.09 7.49
CA VAL A 293 -10.87 8.00 8.95
C VAL A 293 -9.70 8.69 9.66
N GLN A 294 -8.46 8.47 9.23
CA GLN A 294 -7.28 9.13 9.80
C GLN A 294 -7.36 10.66 9.69
N ASN A 295 -7.64 11.19 8.49
CA ASN A 295 -7.71 12.64 8.27
C ASN A 295 -8.86 13.27 9.05
N SER A 296 -10.04 12.64 9.10
CA SER A 296 -11.17 13.16 9.87
C SER A 296 -10.89 13.22 11.36
N LEU A 297 -10.23 12.21 11.93
CA LEU A 297 -9.85 12.22 13.35
C LEU A 297 -8.83 13.34 13.66
N ILE A 298 -7.91 13.62 12.73
CA ILE A 298 -6.96 14.75 12.85
C ILE A 298 -7.72 16.08 12.87
N VAL A 299 -8.67 16.29 11.96
CA VAL A 299 -9.44 17.54 11.85
C VAL A 299 -10.27 17.79 13.12
N VAL A 300 -10.83 16.73 13.72
CA VAL A 300 -11.58 16.81 15.00
C VAL A 300 -10.65 17.04 16.21
N GLY A 301 -9.33 17.04 16.02
CA GLY A 301 -8.35 17.28 17.08
C GLY A 301 -8.04 16.05 17.94
N ILE A 302 -8.38 14.85 17.47
CA ILE A 302 -8.10 13.61 18.20
C ILE A 302 -6.61 13.25 18.02
N PRO A 303 -5.88 12.98 19.12
CA PRO A 303 -4.46 12.62 19.05
C PRO A 303 -4.20 11.40 18.16
N SER A 304 -3.04 11.37 17.49
CA SER A 304 -2.66 10.29 16.57
C SER A 304 -2.60 8.90 17.21
N THR A 305 -2.37 8.81 18.52
CA THR A 305 -2.41 7.55 19.27
C THR A 305 -3.80 6.91 19.28
N TRP A 306 -4.85 7.72 19.36
CA TRP A 306 -6.25 7.25 19.30
C TRP A 306 -6.66 6.84 17.89
N GLN A 307 -5.99 7.34 16.85
CA GLN A 307 -6.23 6.91 15.48
C GLN A 307 -5.89 5.44 15.30
N SER A 308 -4.81 4.95 15.88
CA SER A 308 -4.46 3.52 15.85
C SER A 308 -5.54 2.64 16.48
N VAL A 309 -6.15 3.09 17.59
CA VAL A 309 -7.27 2.39 18.24
C VAL A 309 -8.51 2.39 17.33
N ALA A 310 -8.86 3.54 16.76
CA ALA A 310 -10.00 3.67 15.86
C ALA A 310 -9.84 2.79 14.60
N ILE A 311 -8.65 2.78 14.00
CA ILE A 311 -8.32 1.92 12.86
C ILE A 311 -8.41 0.45 13.26
N GLY A 312 -7.86 0.07 14.43
CA GLY A 312 -7.96 -1.29 14.95
C GLY A 312 -9.40 -1.76 15.12
N LEU A 313 -10.24 -0.93 15.73
CA LEU A 313 -11.68 -1.19 15.88
C LEU A 313 -12.38 -1.29 14.52
N LEU A 314 -12.09 -0.37 13.59
CA LEU A 314 -12.64 -0.37 12.25
C LEU A 314 -12.27 -1.66 11.50
N ILE A 315 -11.05 -2.15 11.64
CA ILE A 315 -10.61 -3.43 11.05
C ILE A 315 -11.34 -4.60 11.71
N LEU A 316 -11.40 -4.64 13.04
CA LEU A 316 -12.09 -5.72 13.77
C LEU A 316 -13.56 -5.81 13.38
N ILE A 317 -14.24 -4.67 13.26
CA ILE A 317 -15.64 -4.63 12.85
C ILE A 317 -15.76 -4.94 11.35
N GLY A 318 -15.02 -4.21 10.51
CA GLY A 318 -15.13 -4.26 9.05
C GLY A 318 -14.68 -5.59 8.43
N THR A 319 -13.72 -6.28 9.04
CA THR A 319 -13.25 -7.60 8.57
C THR A 319 -13.73 -8.76 9.43
N GLY A 320 -13.87 -8.54 10.75
CA GLY A 320 -14.30 -9.58 11.68
C GLY A 320 -15.78 -9.93 11.56
N VAL A 321 -16.67 -8.95 11.33
CA VAL A 321 -18.11 -9.22 11.16
C VAL A 321 -18.37 -10.09 9.92
N PRO A 322 -17.84 -9.76 8.71
CA PRO A 322 -18.00 -10.63 7.55
C PRO A 322 -17.37 -12.02 7.74
N ALA A 323 -16.20 -12.10 8.39
CA ALA A 323 -15.56 -13.38 8.67
C ALA A 323 -16.39 -14.27 9.62
N TRP A 324 -16.99 -13.67 10.64
CA TRP A 324 -17.87 -14.36 11.57
C TRP A 324 -19.16 -14.84 10.88
N GLN A 325 -19.78 -14.00 10.04
CA GLN A 325 -20.95 -14.36 9.25
C GLN A 325 -20.65 -15.51 8.28
N ALA A 326 -19.51 -15.47 7.59
CA ALA A 326 -19.09 -16.53 6.68
C ALA A 326 -18.88 -17.85 7.41
N LYS A 327 -18.26 -17.83 8.60
CA LYS A 327 -18.10 -19.02 9.44
C LYS A 327 -19.44 -19.59 9.89
N LYS A 328 -20.39 -18.73 10.28
CA LYS A 328 -21.73 -19.15 10.69
C LYS A 328 -22.49 -19.79 9.53
N ALA A 329 -22.48 -19.18 8.35
CA ALA A 329 -23.12 -19.73 7.16
C ALA A 329 -22.53 -21.09 6.75
N ALA A 330 -21.21 -21.26 6.87
CA ALA A 330 -20.56 -22.55 6.62
C ALA A 330 -20.97 -23.63 7.64
N ALA A 331 -21.17 -23.26 8.90
CA ALA A 331 -21.65 -24.18 9.94
C ALA A 331 -23.14 -24.54 9.76
N GLU A 332 -23.96 -23.64 9.24
CA GLU A 332 -25.38 -23.90 8.92
C GLU A 332 -25.54 -24.79 7.68
N ALA A 333 -24.52 -24.85 6.80
CA ALA A 333 -24.52 -25.67 5.58
C ALA A 333 -23.90 -27.07 5.76
N ALA A 334 -23.28 -27.36 6.91
CA ALA A 334 -22.63 -28.62 7.23
C ALA A 334 -23.56 -29.51 8.08
#